data_AF-A0A177QED8-F1
#
_entry.id   AF-A0A177QED8-F1
#
_cell.length_a   1.000
_cell.length_b   1.000
_cell.length_c   1.000
_cell.angle_alpha   90.00
_cell.angle_beta   90.00
_cell.angle_gamma   90.00
#
_symmetry.space_group_name_H-M   'P 1'
#
loop_
_entity.id
_entity.type
_entity.pdbx_description
1 polymer ?
#
loop_
_entity_poly.entity_id
_entity_poly.type
_entity_poly.pdbx_seq_one_letter_code
_entity_poly.pdbx_strand_id
1 'polypeptide(L)'
;MACVHLQHDRRAVPMACRLMIATACVMLMSYTVLAAEELPKEAVLPIGLAGKAIQASLDACNKDGYRVSVSIVDRTGVLRAMARADGAGPHTVDSSRKKAYTAASFRRPTTELAELINKVPTLQALREINDQALMLGGGLPIEIGGEVVGGIGVGGAPGAHLDDTCAQAGLDAIGAAPKASTTK
;
A
#
# COMPACT_ATOMS: atom_id res chain seq x y z
N MET A 1 80.21 40.13 -43.51
CA MET A 1 78.89 40.49 -42.94
C MET A 1 77.94 39.36 -43.30
N ALA A 2 77.73 38.45 -42.35
CA ALA A 2 76.96 37.23 -42.52
C ALA A 2 75.48 37.47 -42.25
N CYS A 3 74.59 36.85 -43.02
CA CYS A 3 73.25 36.56 -42.55
C CYS A 3 72.75 35.29 -43.25
N VAL A 4 72.92 34.16 -42.55
CA VAL A 4 72.31 32.87 -42.88
C VAL A 4 70.85 32.96 -42.41
N HIS A 5 69.89 32.98 -43.34
CA HIS A 5 68.47 32.88 -43.01
C HIS A 5 68.02 31.43 -43.18
N LEU A 6 67.73 30.80 -42.04
CA LEU A 6 67.16 29.47 -41.90
C LEU A 6 65.82 29.35 -42.64
N GLN A 7 65.67 28.24 -43.36
CA GLN A 7 64.39 27.74 -43.86
C GLN A 7 63.46 27.37 -42.70
N HIS A 8 62.26 27.94 -42.67
CA HIS A 8 61.17 27.50 -41.80
C HIS A 8 60.16 26.73 -42.67
N ASP A 9 60.28 25.40 -42.66
CA ASP A 9 59.37 24.47 -43.36
C ASP A 9 57.97 24.54 -42.73
N ARG A 10 57.08 25.33 -43.34
CA ARG A 10 55.66 25.38 -42.97
C ARG A 10 54.95 24.16 -43.54
N ARG A 11 55.04 23.03 -42.86
CA ARG A 11 54.18 21.87 -43.16
C ARG A 11 52.74 22.23 -42.84
N ALA A 12 51.99 22.52 -43.89
CA ALA A 12 50.55 22.73 -43.85
C ALA A 12 49.87 21.47 -43.30
N VAL A 13 49.18 21.62 -42.18
CA VAL A 13 48.28 20.58 -41.66
C VAL A 13 47.14 20.43 -42.69
N PRO A 14 46.94 19.24 -43.29
CA PRO A 14 45.99 19.07 -44.38
C PRO A 14 44.56 19.32 -43.90
N MET A 15 43.78 20.04 -44.72
CA MET A 15 42.40 20.49 -44.46
C MET A 15 41.42 19.35 -44.11
N ALA A 16 41.73 18.12 -44.52
CA ALA A 16 41.00 16.90 -44.15
C ALA A 16 41.04 16.59 -42.64
N CYS A 17 42.10 16.99 -41.95
CA CYS A 17 42.28 16.74 -40.51
C CYS A 17 41.43 17.70 -39.66
N ARG A 18 41.10 18.90 -40.18
CA ARG A 18 40.22 19.86 -39.48
C ARG A 18 38.73 19.49 -39.57
N LEU A 19 38.31 18.79 -40.63
CA LEU A 19 36.91 18.37 -40.82
C LEU A 19 36.54 17.12 -40.00
N MET A 20 37.51 16.24 -39.71
CA MET A 20 37.30 15.06 -38.86
C MET A 20 37.15 15.37 -37.36
N ILE A 21 37.70 16.50 -36.90
CA ILE A 21 37.67 16.86 -35.47
C ILE A 21 36.32 17.50 -35.08
N ALA A 22 35.67 18.22 -35.99
CA ALA A 22 34.39 18.89 -35.71
C ALA A 22 33.17 17.93 -35.68
N THR A 23 33.19 16.85 -36.47
CA THR A 23 32.13 15.83 -36.50
C THR A 23 32.19 14.85 -35.33
N ALA A 24 33.38 14.64 -34.74
CA ALA A 24 33.54 13.80 -33.55
C ALA A 24 32.89 14.39 -32.29
N CYS A 25 32.92 15.73 -32.12
CA CYS A 25 32.32 16.38 -30.95
C CYS A 25 30.78 16.41 -30.97
N VAL A 26 30.15 16.40 -32.15
CA VAL A 26 28.67 16.42 -32.24
C VAL A 26 28.06 15.04 -32.02
N MET A 27 28.78 13.94 -32.32
CA MET A 27 28.31 12.58 -32.02
C MET A 27 28.48 12.17 -30.55
N LEU A 28 29.36 12.85 -29.79
CA LEU A 28 29.60 12.54 -28.37
C LEU A 28 28.64 13.26 -27.41
N MET A 29 27.86 14.24 -27.88
CA MET A 29 26.98 15.07 -27.04
C MET A 29 25.56 14.53 -26.86
N SER A 30 25.21 13.39 -27.48
CA SER A 30 23.82 12.95 -27.60
C SER A 30 23.39 11.79 -26.69
N TYR A 31 24.21 11.30 -25.76
CA TYR A 31 23.89 10.07 -25.03
C TYR A 31 24.21 10.09 -23.53
N THR A 32 23.71 11.08 -22.80
CA THR A 32 23.49 10.92 -21.36
C THR A 32 22.16 11.55 -20.94
N VAL A 33 21.06 11.07 -21.53
CA VAL A 33 19.81 11.07 -20.77
C VAL A 33 20.05 10.09 -19.62
N LEU A 34 20.32 10.60 -18.42
CA LEU A 34 20.20 9.83 -17.18
C LEU A 34 18.77 9.26 -17.21
N ALA A 35 18.63 7.96 -17.46
CA ALA A 35 17.36 7.28 -17.33
C ALA A 35 16.90 7.51 -15.88
N ALA A 36 15.82 8.28 -15.72
CA ALA A 36 15.21 8.45 -14.41
C ALA A 36 14.83 7.05 -13.90
N GLU A 37 15.21 6.75 -12.66
CA GLU A 37 14.89 5.46 -12.04
C GLU A 37 13.37 5.26 -12.06
N GLU A 38 12.89 4.14 -12.60
CA GLU A 38 11.45 3.87 -12.66
C GLU A 38 10.92 3.66 -11.24
N LEU A 39 9.98 4.50 -10.84
CA LEU A 39 9.41 4.43 -9.50
C LEU A 39 8.55 3.16 -9.32
N PRO A 40 8.54 2.57 -8.12
CA PRO A 40 7.62 1.49 -7.79
C PRO A 40 6.16 1.89 -8.05
N LYS A 41 5.39 0.98 -8.66
CA LYS A 41 3.94 1.12 -8.83
C LYS A 41 3.23 0.29 -7.76
N GLU A 42 2.13 0.82 -7.24
CA GLU A 42 1.38 0.17 -6.16
C GLU A 42 -0.11 0.13 -6.51
N ALA A 43 -0.75 -1.02 -6.32
CA ALA A 43 -2.21 -1.10 -6.42
C ALA A 43 -2.85 -0.33 -5.26
N VAL A 44 -3.88 0.46 -5.58
CA VAL A 44 -4.63 1.27 -4.63
C VAL A 44 -6.10 0.89 -4.72
N LEU A 45 -6.74 0.68 -3.57
CA LEU A 45 -8.18 0.45 -3.51
C LEU A 45 -8.93 1.71 -4.00
N PRO A 46 -9.74 1.62 -5.08
CA PRO A 46 -10.57 2.72 -5.52
C PRO A 46 -11.61 3.11 -4.45
N ILE A 47 -11.83 4.41 -4.25
CA ILE A 47 -12.76 4.91 -3.23
C ILE A 47 -14.20 4.40 -3.44
N GLY A 48 -14.61 4.17 -4.69
CA GLY A 48 -15.91 3.58 -5.01
C GLY A 48 -16.08 2.16 -4.50
N LEU A 49 -15.00 1.34 -4.53
CA LEU A 49 -15.02 0.00 -3.93
C LEU A 49 -15.04 0.08 -2.40
N ALA A 50 -14.28 1.00 -1.80
CA ALA A 50 -14.31 1.21 -0.35
C ALA A 50 -15.72 1.55 0.17
N GLY A 51 -16.44 2.44 -0.52
CA GLY A 51 -17.83 2.77 -0.19
C GLY A 51 -18.78 1.57 -0.35
N LYS A 52 -18.62 0.78 -1.42
CA LYS A 52 -19.42 -0.43 -1.64
C LYS A 52 -19.21 -1.48 -0.54
N ALA A 53 -17.96 -1.70 -0.14
CA ALA A 53 -17.62 -2.63 0.94
C ALA A 53 -18.23 -2.18 2.28
N ILE A 54 -18.12 -0.89 2.61
CA ILE A 54 -18.74 -0.32 3.82
C ILE A 54 -20.25 -0.55 3.84
N GLN A 55 -20.94 -0.23 2.74
CA GLN A 55 -22.39 -0.39 2.69
C GLN A 55 -22.80 -1.85 2.85
N ALA A 56 -22.13 -2.77 2.16
CA ALA A 56 -22.40 -4.19 2.28
C ALA A 56 -22.17 -4.73 3.71
N SER A 57 -21.12 -4.27 4.41
CA SER A 57 -20.87 -4.63 5.81
C SER A 57 -21.94 -4.08 6.75
N LEU A 58 -22.37 -2.83 6.56
CA LEU A 58 -23.47 -2.24 7.34
C LEU A 58 -24.78 -3.01 7.11
N ASP A 59 -25.13 -3.29 5.86
CA ASP A 59 -26.33 -4.02 5.50
C ASP A 59 -26.33 -5.45 6.08
N ALA A 60 -25.18 -6.12 6.05
CA ALA A 60 -25.03 -7.45 6.64
C ALA A 60 -25.28 -7.43 8.15
N CYS A 61 -24.63 -6.52 8.88
CA CYS A 61 -24.82 -6.38 10.33
C CYS A 61 -26.22 -5.92 10.72
N ASN A 62 -26.82 -5.03 9.93
CA ASN A 62 -28.15 -4.50 10.21
C ASN A 62 -29.25 -5.57 10.07
N LYS A 63 -29.08 -6.59 9.22
CA LYS A 63 -30.04 -7.72 9.11
C LYS A 63 -30.26 -8.43 10.45
N ASP A 64 -29.23 -8.48 11.27
CA ASP A 64 -29.27 -9.10 12.60
C ASP A 64 -29.48 -8.07 13.73
N GLY A 65 -29.74 -6.80 13.38
CA GLY A 65 -29.95 -5.71 14.34
C GLY A 65 -28.65 -5.17 14.98
N TYR A 66 -27.48 -5.51 14.46
CA TYR A 66 -26.21 -5.03 14.99
C TYR A 66 -25.91 -3.60 14.49
N ARG A 67 -25.52 -2.74 15.44
CA ARG A 67 -25.24 -1.32 15.17
C ARG A 67 -23.73 -1.12 15.23
N VAL A 68 -23.10 -1.11 14.06
CA VAL A 68 -21.63 -1.15 13.93
C VAL A 68 -21.04 0.11 13.31
N SER A 69 -19.76 0.34 13.54
CA SER A 69 -18.93 1.19 12.68
C SER A 69 -18.10 0.33 11.75
N VAL A 70 -17.90 0.79 10.53
CA VAL A 70 -17.07 0.15 9.50
C VAL A 70 -16.04 1.14 9.00
N SER A 71 -14.78 0.75 8.99
CA SER A 71 -13.65 1.55 8.51
C SER A 71 -12.88 0.82 7.42
N ILE A 72 -12.42 1.56 6.42
CA ILE A 72 -11.50 1.11 5.38
C ILE A 72 -10.23 1.95 5.47
N VAL A 73 -9.08 1.29 5.54
CA VAL A 73 -7.77 1.92 5.42
C VAL A 73 -7.08 1.45 4.14
N ASP A 74 -6.17 2.25 3.60
CA ASP A 74 -5.28 1.79 2.53
C ASP A 74 -4.14 0.94 3.07
N ARG A 75 -3.27 0.46 2.17
CA ARG A 75 -2.11 -0.37 2.49
C ARG A 75 -1.14 0.27 3.48
N THR A 76 -1.12 1.60 3.59
CA THR A 76 -0.28 2.34 4.56
C THR A 76 -0.95 2.51 5.92
N GLY A 77 -2.19 2.04 6.07
CA GLY A 77 -2.97 2.16 7.28
C GLY A 77 -3.70 3.50 7.43
N VAL A 78 -3.68 4.35 6.39
CA VAL A 78 -4.38 5.64 6.41
C VAL A 78 -5.85 5.44 6.08
N LEU A 79 -6.73 6.09 6.85
CA LEU A 79 -8.17 6.00 6.68
C LEU A 79 -8.59 6.52 5.30
N ARG A 80 -9.40 5.73 4.59
CA ARG A 80 -9.93 6.06 3.25
C ARG A 80 -11.42 6.34 3.27
N ALA A 81 -12.17 5.54 4.03
CA ALA A 81 -13.60 5.71 4.21
C ALA A 81 -14.03 5.13 5.55
N MET A 82 -15.07 5.71 6.14
CA MET A 82 -15.66 5.22 7.38
C MET A 82 -17.14 5.57 7.41
N ALA A 83 -17.94 4.68 7.98
CA ALA A 83 -19.32 4.95 8.31
C ALA A 83 -19.65 4.36 9.68
N ARG A 84 -20.54 5.04 10.40
CA ARG A 84 -21.07 4.60 11.70
C ARG A 84 -22.58 4.49 11.58
N ALA A 85 -23.12 3.32 11.87
CA ALA A 85 -24.56 3.12 11.91
C ALA A 85 -25.18 3.96 13.04
N ASP A 86 -26.41 4.42 12.82
CA ASP A 86 -27.19 5.08 13.85
C ASP A 86 -27.30 4.21 15.09
N GLY A 87 -27.02 4.78 16.26
CA GLY A 87 -27.07 4.08 17.55
C GLY A 87 -25.90 3.11 17.82
N ALA A 88 -24.91 2.99 16.94
CA ALA A 88 -23.66 2.30 17.27
C ALA A 88 -22.92 3.05 18.40
N GLY A 89 -22.28 2.35 19.34
CA GLY A 89 -21.54 3.00 20.45
C GLY A 89 -20.35 3.84 19.96
N PRO A 90 -19.92 4.90 20.67
CA PRO A 90 -18.84 5.78 20.21
C PRO A 90 -17.47 5.08 20.10
N HIS A 91 -17.21 4.09 20.95
CA HIS A 91 -15.97 3.30 20.94
C HIS A 91 -15.80 2.46 19.66
N THR A 92 -16.88 2.21 18.93
CA THR A 92 -16.84 1.41 17.68
C THR A 92 -16.07 2.11 16.56
N VAL A 93 -16.03 3.45 16.56
CA VAL A 93 -15.30 4.24 15.57
C VAL A 93 -13.81 3.92 15.62
N ASP A 94 -13.20 4.05 16.80
CA ASP A 94 -11.78 3.77 16.98
C ASP A 94 -11.48 2.27 16.85
N SER A 95 -12.35 1.41 17.39
CA SER A 95 -12.22 -0.05 17.28
C SER A 95 -12.18 -0.51 15.81
N SER A 96 -13.15 -0.08 14.99
CA SER A 96 -13.20 -0.44 13.56
C SER A 96 -11.96 0.05 12.81
N ARG A 97 -11.52 1.29 13.05
CA ARG A 97 -10.31 1.86 12.43
C ARG A 97 -9.05 1.08 12.80
N LYS A 98 -8.86 0.76 14.08
CA LYS A 98 -7.69 0.02 14.56
C LYS A 98 -7.66 -1.42 14.06
N LYS A 99 -8.82 -2.08 13.98
CA LYS A 99 -8.95 -3.40 13.35
C LYS A 99 -8.56 -3.37 11.86
N ALA A 100 -9.05 -2.37 11.11
CA ALA A 100 -8.68 -2.17 9.70
C ALA A 100 -7.17 -1.93 9.53
N TYR A 101 -6.59 -1.04 10.33
CA TYR A 101 -5.15 -0.78 10.39
C TYR A 101 -4.35 -2.07 10.65
N THR A 102 -4.76 -2.82 11.67
CA THR A 102 -4.09 -4.06 12.06
C THR A 102 -4.13 -5.07 10.93
N ALA A 103 -5.29 -5.26 10.30
CA ALA A 103 -5.44 -6.20 9.22
C ALA A 103 -4.60 -5.83 7.98
N ALA A 104 -4.56 -4.54 7.62
CA ALA A 104 -3.74 -4.03 6.52
C ALA A 104 -2.23 -4.18 6.81
N SER A 105 -1.80 -3.78 8.02
CA SER A 105 -0.39 -3.76 8.42
C SER A 105 0.19 -5.16 8.58
N PHE A 106 -0.53 -6.05 9.27
CA PHE A 106 -0.07 -7.42 9.52
C PHE A 106 -0.42 -8.38 8.40
N ARG A 107 -1.26 -7.94 7.44
CA ARG A 107 -1.76 -8.73 6.30
C ARG A 107 -2.40 -10.05 6.76
N ARG A 108 -3.14 -9.99 7.87
CA ARG A 108 -3.81 -11.12 8.51
C ARG A 108 -5.14 -10.68 9.12
N PRO A 109 -6.14 -11.56 9.18
CA PRO A 109 -7.32 -11.34 10.00
C PRO A 109 -6.95 -11.02 11.46
N THR A 110 -7.62 -10.05 12.07
CA THR A 110 -7.34 -9.69 13.47
C THR A 110 -7.72 -10.79 14.46
N THR A 111 -8.66 -11.66 14.10
CA THR A 111 -9.00 -12.88 14.85
C THR A 111 -7.82 -13.85 14.89
N GLU A 112 -7.13 -14.06 13.77
CA GLU A 112 -5.93 -14.91 13.73
C GLU A 112 -4.81 -14.36 14.64
N LEU A 113 -4.61 -13.04 14.60
CA LEU A 113 -3.64 -12.37 15.48
C LEU A 113 -4.03 -12.49 16.96
N ALA A 114 -5.31 -12.32 17.29
CA ALA A 114 -5.82 -12.47 18.64
C ALA A 114 -5.61 -13.90 19.18
N GLU A 115 -5.81 -14.92 18.34
CA GLU A 115 -5.50 -16.30 18.70
C GLU A 115 -4.00 -16.52 18.89
N LEU A 116 -3.19 -15.99 17.98
CA LEU A 116 -1.74 -16.17 17.98
C LEU A 116 -1.09 -15.65 19.26
N ILE A 117 -1.43 -14.43 19.68
CA ILE A 117 -0.88 -13.84 20.90
C ILE A 117 -1.35 -14.57 22.17
N ASN A 118 -2.53 -15.18 22.14
CA ASN A 118 -3.02 -15.99 23.27
C ASN A 118 -2.31 -17.35 23.34
N LYS A 119 -1.97 -17.94 22.18
CA LYS A 119 -1.25 -19.23 22.09
C LYS A 119 0.24 -19.09 22.39
N VAL A 120 0.85 -17.95 22.09
CA VAL A 120 2.30 -17.72 22.20
C VAL A 120 2.57 -16.51 23.10
N PRO A 121 2.88 -16.71 24.40
CA PRO A 121 3.02 -15.62 25.37
C PRO A 121 4.02 -14.53 24.98
N THR A 122 5.11 -14.87 24.29
CA THR A 122 6.11 -13.89 23.83
C THR A 122 5.56 -12.92 22.78
N LEU A 123 4.49 -13.29 22.06
CA LEU A 123 3.84 -12.43 21.07
C LEU A 123 2.81 -11.48 21.69
N GLN A 124 2.53 -11.57 23.00
CA GLN A 124 1.65 -10.61 23.67
C GLN A 124 2.16 -9.17 23.57
N ALA A 125 3.47 -8.97 23.47
CA ALA A 125 4.10 -7.67 23.24
C ALA A 125 3.62 -6.98 21.94
N LEU A 126 3.07 -7.73 20.98
CA LEU A 126 2.51 -7.13 19.77
C LEU A 126 1.29 -6.24 20.04
N ARG A 127 0.62 -6.38 21.20
CA ARG A 127 -0.44 -5.47 21.63
C ARG A 127 0.07 -4.06 21.90
N GLU A 128 1.36 -3.91 22.15
CA GLU A 128 2.03 -2.65 22.50
C GLU A 128 2.88 -2.10 21.35
N ILE A 129 2.82 -2.71 20.16
CA ILE A 129 3.67 -2.34 19.02
C ILE A 129 3.47 -0.88 18.59
N ASN A 130 2.23 -0.38 18.68
CA ASN A 130 1.85 1.02 18.53
C ASN A 130 0.41 1.22 19.05
N ASP A 131 -0.04 2.47 19.04
CA ASP A 131 -1.37 2.88 19.51
C ASP A 131 -2.50 2.64 18.49
N GLN A 132 -2.18 2.24 17.26
CA GLN A 132 -3.14 1.98 16.17
C GLN A 132 -3.54 0.50 16.07
N ALA A 133 -2.77 -0.42 16.64
CA ALA A 133 -3.03 -1.85 16.56
C ALA A 133 -4.15 -2.27 17.53
N LEU A 134 -5.02 -3.17 17.07
CA LEU A 134 -6.06 -3.82 17.88
C LEU A 134 -6.25 -5.26 17.41
N MET A 135 -5.71 -6.20 18.19
CA MET A 135 -5.82 -7.65 17.95
C MET A 135 -7.12 -8.20 18.55
N LEU A 136 -8.23 -7.81 17.94
CA LEU A 136 -9.58 -8.24 18.24
C LEU A 136 -10.34 -8.47 16.93
N GLY A 137 -11.08 -9.56 16.82
CA GLY A 137 -11.82 -9.92 15.60
C GLY A 137 -12.72 -8.81 15.05
N GLY A 138 -12.92 -8.80 13.75
CA GLY A 138 -13.64 -7.79 12.97
C GLY A 138 -12.78 -7.08 11.94
N GLY A 139 -11.47 -7.36 11.86
CA GLY A 139 -10.55 -6.76 10.89
C GLY A 139 -10.07 -7.79 9.86
N LEU A 140 -10.23 -7.49 8.57
CA LEU A 140 -9.80 -8.35 7.47
C LEU A 140 -8.92 -7.59 6.46
N PRO A 141 -7.85 -8.20 5.92
CA PRO A 141 -7.10 -7.66 4.80
C PRO A 141 -8.01 -7.52 3.58
N ILE A 142 -7.80 -6.49 2.77
CA ILE A 142 -8.44 -6.37 1.46
C ILE A 142 -7.43 -6.82 0.42
N GLU A 143 -7.52 -8.07 -0.03
CA GLU A 143 -6.68 -8.60 -1.10
C GLU A 143 -7.42 -8.62 -2.44
N ILE A 144 -6.82 -8.01 -3.46
CA ILE A 144 -7.30 -8.00 -4.84
C ILE A 144 -6.13 -8.31 -5.75
N GLY A 145 -6.27 -9.32 -6.63
CA GLY A 145 -5.20 -9.68 -7.56
C GLY A 145 -3.92 -10.20 -6.88
N GLY A 146 -4.03 -10.77 -5.68
CA GLY A 146 -2.87 -11.26 -4.90
C GLY A 146 -2.14 -10.18 -4.10
N GLU A 147 -2.55 -8.92 -4.21
CA GLU A 147 -1.99 -7.79 -3.47
C GLU A 147 -2.94 -7.31 -2.37
N VAL A 148 -2.40 -7.10 -1.16
CA VAL A 148 -3.13 -6.44 -0.07
C VAL A 148 -3.14 -4.94 -0.35
N VAL A 149 -4.30 -4.41 -0.72
CA VAL A 149 -4.51 -2.99 -1.07
C VAL A 149 -5.03 -2.15 0.09
N GLY A 150 -5.32 -2.79 1.23
CA GLY A 150 -5.81 -2.13 2.44
C GLY A 150 -6.36 -3.11 3.47
N GLY A 151 -7.20 -2.58 4.37
CA GLY A 151 -7.88 -3.35 5.40
C GLY A 151 -9.28 -2.82 5.64
N ILE A 152 -10.21 -3.74 5.92
CA ILE A 152 -11.55 -3.44 6.42
C ILE A 152 -11.61 -3.79 7.90
N GLY A 153 -12.31 -2.97 8.67
CA GLY A 153 -12.55 -3.21 10.09
C GLY A 153 -13.99 -2.90 10.47
N VAL A 154 -14.61 -3.80 11.22
CA VAL A 154 -15.97 -3.70 11.75
C VAL A 154 -15.93 -3.78 13.27
N GLY A 155 -16.74 -2.98 13.95
CA GLY A 155 -16.86 -3.02 15.39
C GLY A 155 -18.26 -2.64 15.86
N GLY A 156 -18.80 -3.41 16.80
CA GLY A 156 -20.03 -3.06 17.53
C GLY A 156 -21.05 -4.19 17.63
N ALA A 157 -20.86 -5.31 16.93
CA ALA A 157 -21.70 -6.48 17.12
C ALA A 157 -21.47 -7.10 18.52
N PRO A 158 -22.42 -7.90 19.05
CA PRO A 158 -22.29 -8.54 20.36
C PRO A 158 -21.10 -9.48 20.54
N GLY A 159 -20.42 -9.85 19.44
CA GLY A 159 -19.23 -10.71 19.45
C GLY A 159 -18.34 -10.45 18.25
N ALA A 160 -17.02 -10.57 18.44
CA ALA A 160 -16.03 -10.26 17.40
C ALA A 160 -16.16 -11.11 16.13
N HIS A 161 -16.62 -12.36 16.24
CA HIS A 161 -16.89 -13.23 15.10
C HIS A 161 -18.07 -12.74 14.22
N LEU A 162 -19.00 -11.97 14.82
CA LEU A 162 -20.08 -11.32 14.09
C LEU A 162 -19.56 -10.09 13.33
N ASP A 163 -18.64 -9.33 13.95
CA ASP A 163 -17.92 -8.27 13.24
C ASP A 163 -17.15 -8.85 12.04
N ASP A 164 -16.48 -10.00 12.19
CA ASP A 164 -15.78 -10.70 11.09
C ASP A 164 -16.75 -11.07 9.95
N THR A 165 -17.94 -11.58 10.30
CA THR A 165 -18.97 -11.96 9.31
C THR A 165 -19.43 -10.75 8.49
N CYS A 166 -19.64 -9.60 9.14
CA CYS A 166 -20.00 -8.37 8.45
C CYS A 166 -18.83 -7.81 7.61
N ALA A 167 -17.60 -7.91 8.09
CA ALA A 167 -16.42 -7.52 7.32
C ALA A 167 -16.27 -8.38 6.06
N GLN A 168 -16.50 -9.69 6.17
CA GLN A 168 -16.44 -10.62 5.04
C GLN A 168 -17.49 -10.28 3.97
N ALA A 169 -18.73 -9.94 4.36
CA ALA A 169 -19.74 -9.49 3.41
C ALA A 169 -19.31 -8.23 2.62
N GLY A 170 -18.53 -7.34 3.25
CA GLY A 170 -17.92 -6.19 2.59
C GLY A 170 -16.89 -6.57 1.53
N LEU A 171 -16.03 -7.55 1.84
CA LEU A 171 -15.05 -8.09 0.88
C LEU A 171 -15.72 -8.79 -0.30
N ASP A 172 -16.72 -9.63 -0.02
CA ASP A 172 -17.48 -10.37 -1.03
C ASP A 172 -18.12 -9.42 -2.04
N ALA A 173 -18.67 -8.30 -1.56
CA ALA A 173 -19.30 -7.28 -2.41
C ALA A 173 -18.35 -6.61 -3.41
N ILE A 174 -17.04 -6.61 -3.16
CA ILE A 174 -16.02 -6.01 -4.03
C ILE A 174 -15.13 -7.06 -4.71
N GLY A 175 -15.42 -8.34 -4.54
CA GLY A 175 -14.60 -9.44 -5.09
C GLY A 175 -13.21 -9.53 -4.48
N ALA A 176 -13.05 -9.11 -3.22
CA ALA A 176 -11.80 -9.20 -2.47
C ALA A 176 -11.77 -10.47 -1.61
N ALA A 177 -10.57 -10.92 -1.27
CA ALA A 177 -10.35 -12.02 -0.33
C ALA A 177 -9.68 -11.51 0.95
N PRO A 178 -9.93 -12.12 2.12
CA PRO A 178 -9.26 -11.77 3.38
C PRO A 178 -7.81 -12.31 3.49
N LYS A 179 -7.34 -13.08 2.50
CA LYS A 179 -6.14 -13.92 2.54
C LYS A 179 -5.95 -14.68 3.87
N ALA A 180 -6.40 -15.94 3.92
CA ALA A 180 -5.95 -16.89 4.94
C ALA A 180 -4.70 -17.63 4.43
N SER A 181 -3.72 -17.80 5.33
CA SER A 181 -2.44 -18.53 5.17
C SER A 181 -2.42 -19.55 4.03
N THR A 182 -1.54 -19.34 3.05
CA THR A 182 -1.03 -20.43 2.21
C THR A 182 -0.30 -21.41 3.12
N THR A 183 -0.99 -22.46 3.55
CA THR A 183 -0.33 -23.65 4.10
C THR A 183 0.58 -24.20 3.01
N LYS A 184 1.88 -24.15 3.26
CA LYS A 184 2.87 -24.98 2.58
C LYS A 184 3.45 -25.93 3.61
#